data_AF-A0A2N3AHP9-F1
#
_entry.id   AF-A0A2N3AHP9-F1
#
_cell.length_a   1.000
_cell.length_b   1.000
_cell.length_c   1.000
_cell.angle_alpha   90.00
_cell.angle_beta   90.00
_cell.angle_gamma   90.00
#
_symmetry.space_group_name_H-M   'P 1'
#
loop_
_entity.id
_entity.type
_entity.pdbx_description
1 polymer ?
#
loop_
_entity_poly.entity_id
_entity_poly.type
_entity_poly.pdbx_seq_one_letter_code
_entity_poly.pdbx_strand_id
1 'polypeptide(L)'
;FKAEVTGDIDLPNISFSAKVEKGKFQDFIFDNLTFEALYNQGILEVKQFVLDKEGHQIIGKGKIPYEFSFMGREKVAPSLTDIPLDFNLTLQNTDLSFIKIFFPKDLKQIRGLTNAELKLSGTLNQPILNGNIALSGGLIEFYELPAKISDLSVLLYLENNLVKIEDMNFQIDQYRIYTSGEFALKNLQLQDLNINIWSNKEEILYQDIFKAQADLKAKVTGLFTSPHIEGILTLSQGELNWKDNNKDIPTNTSELFSKLINVKGDIDLEVKILDDFMAKANDFNLKLAGGLKVQGDLSAPKLNGGLQIKQGYIAFLDKKFRVSEGKVIFADSIGEDMILDIRAKTEIDDIDVFLNVSGILAQPTITLSSSPALSE
;
A
#
# COMPACT_ATOMS: atom_id res chain seq x y z
N PHE A 1 2.13 38.08 22.42
CA PHE A 1 0.74 38.28 21.96
C PHE A 1 0.38 39.75 22.15
N LYS A 2 -0.27 40.35 21.16
CA LYS A 2 -0.88 41.69 21.25
C LYS A 2 -2.28 41.59 20.65
N ALA A 3 -3.26 42.20 21.32
CA ALA A 3 -4.60 42.36 20.78
C ALA A 3 -5.10 43.77 21.05
N GLU A 4 -5.81 44.33 20.08
CA GLU A 4 -6.43 45.65 20.18
C GLU A 4 -7.91 45.53 19.79
N VAL A 5 -8.80 46.06 20.63
CA VAL A 5 -10.25 46.01 20.42
C VAL A 5 -10.75 47.44 20.28
N THR A 6 -11.50 47.70 19.21
CA THR A 6 -12.14 49.00 18.93
C THR A 6 -13.57 48.78 18.45
N GLY A 7 -14.40 49.82 18.44
CA GLY A 7 -15.79 49.75 17.96
C GLY A 7 -16.82 49.38 19.03
N ASP A 8 -18.01 48.99 18.59
CA ASP A 8 -19.14 48.64 19.45
C ASP A 8 -18.92 47.26 20.10
N ILE A 9 -19.39 47.08 21.34
CA ILE A 9 -19.25 45.82 22.07
C ILE A 9 -20.04 44.67 21.45
N ASP A 10 -21.14 44.97 20.73
CA ASP A 10 -21.94 43.99 20.01
C ASP A 10 -21.34 43.68 18.61
N LEU A 11 -20.45 44.56 18.09
CA LEU A 11 -19.77 44.42 16.79
C LEU A 11 -18.30 44.90 16.88
N PRO A 12 -17.45 44.20 17.65
CA PRO A 12 -16.10 44.66 17.90
C PRO A 12 -15.21 44.47 16.68
N ASN A 13 -14.32 45.43 16.45
CA ASN A 13 -13.17 45.30 15.57
C ASN A 13 -11.97 44.86 16.42
N ILE A 14 -11.45 43.67 16.16
CA ILE A 14 -10.34 43.12 16.93
C ILE A 14 -9.16 42.85 16.01
N SER A 15 -7.99 43.39 16.34
CA SER A 15 -6.74 42.96 15.72
C SER A 15 -6.00 42.02 16.66
N PHE A 16 -5.45 40.94 16.12
CA PHE A 16 -4.69 39.94 16.86
C PHE A 16 -3.33 39.75 16.20
N SER A 17 -2.27 39.79 16.99
CA SER A 17 -0.96 39.33 16.57
C SER A 17 -0.32 38.45 17.64
N ALA A 18 0.23 37.33 17.22
CA ALA A 18 0.95 36.41 18.07
C ALA A 18 2.28 36.02 17.42
N LYS A 19 3.31 35.91 18.25
CA LYS A 19 4.58 35.28 17.89
C LYS A 19 4.87 34.25 18.96
N VAL A 20 5.13 33.02 18.54
CA VAL A 20 5.57 31.92 19.39
C VAL A 20 6.94 31.48 18.88
N GLU A 21 7.91 31.41 19.79
CA GLU A 21 9.27 30.96 19.48
C GLU A 21 9.52 29.62 20.18
N LYS A 22 10.21 28.69 19.50
CA LYS A 22 10.51 27.34 20.00
C LYS A 22 9.27 26.62 20.53
N GLY A 23 8.22 26.60 19.71
CA GLY A 23 6.94 26.02 20.08
C GLY A 23 6.89 24.52 19.88
N LYS A 24 5.98 23.87 20.62
CA LYS A 24 5.67 22.46 20.48
C LYS A 24 4.15 22.28 20.49
N PHE A 25 3.61 21.61 19.48
CA PHE A 25 2.22 21.18 19.41
C PHE A 25 2.19 19.67 19.22
N GLN A 26 1.67 18.94 20.22
CA GLN A 26 1.82 17.49 20.30
C GLN A 26 3.30 17.09 20.14
N ASP A 27 3.65 16.21 19.20
CA ASP A 27 5.04 15.82 18.91
C ASP A 27 5.72 16.71 17.86
N PHE A 28 5.01 17.69 17.30
CA PHE A 28 5.55 18.59 16.29
C PHE A 28 6.20 19.82 16.93
N ILE A 29 7.51 19.97 16.70
CA ILE A 29 8.32 21.10 17.18
C ILE A 29 8.58 22.05 16.01
N PHE A 30 8.51 23.35 16.26
CA PHE A 30 8.75 24.41 15.28
C PHE A 30 9.55 25.57 15.89
N ASP A 31 10.27 26.32 15.05
CA ASP A 31 11.16 27.39 15.50
C ASP A 31 10.40 28.69 15.76
N ASN A 32 9.52 29.06 14.82
CA ASN A 32 8.71 30.27 14.93
C ASN A 32 7.30 30.03 14.39
N LEU A 33 6.31 30.62 15.05
CA LEU A 33 4.96 30.77 14.50
C LEU A 33 4.57 32.24 14.66
N THR A 34 4.34 32.91 13.55
CA THR A 34 3.74 34.25 13.52
C THR A 34 2.31 34.13 13.03
N PHE A 35 1.38 34.80 13.69
CA PHE A 35 -0.03 34.81 13.35
C PHE A 35 -0.56 36.23 13.42
N GLU A 36 -1.21 36.68 12.35
CA GLU A 36 -1.84 37.99 12.25
C GLU A 36 -3.26 37.82 11.72
N ALA A 37 -4.24 38.34 12.47
CA ALA A 37 -5.64 38.27 12.10
C ALA A 37 -6.40 39.54 12.48
N LEU A 38 -7.46 39.80 11.73
CA LEU A 38 -8.44 40.84 12.00
C LEU A 38 -9.81 40.19 12.14
N TYR A 39 -10.57 40.60 13.13
CA TYR A 39 -11.98 40.27 13.27
C TYR A 39 -12.81 41.52 13.09
N ASN A 40 -13.72 41.51 12.13
CA ASN A 40 -14.62 42.63 11.84
C ASN A 40 -15.95 42.07 11.32
N GLN A 41 -17.08 42.56 11.87
CA GLN A 41 -18.42 42.23 11.40
C GLN A 41 -18.68 40.72 11.23
N GLY A 42 -18.24 39.90 12.19
CA GLY A 42 -18.45 38.45 12.13
C GLY A 42 -17.47 37.71 11.21
N ILE A 43 -16.42 38.35 10.70
CA ILE A 43 -15.42 37.73 9.83
C ILE A 43 -14.05 37.77 10.49
N LEU A 44 -13.47 36.60 10.77
CA LEU A 44 -12.08 36.43 11.13
C LEU A 44 -11.24 36.28 9.85
N GLU A 45 -10.55 37.35 9.47
CA GLU A 45 -9.57 37.36 8.40
C GLU A 45 -8.18 37.06 8.97
N VAL A 46 -7.65 35.88 8.67
CA VAL A 46 -6.25 35.54 8.91
C VAL A 46 -5.43 36.17 7.80
N LYS A 47 -4.79 37.31 8.10
CA LYS A 47 -3.93 38.03 7.14
C LYS A 47 -2.76 37.16 6.72
N GLN A 48 -2.14 36.52 7.69
CA GLN A 48 -1.11 35.52 7.49
C GLN A 48 -0.90 34.72 8.76
N PHE A 49 -0.64 33.43 8.61
CA PHE A 49 0.15 32.67 9.55
C PHE A 49 1.41 32.18 8.85
N VAL A 50 2.54 32.22 9.55
CA VAL A 50 3.83 31.74 9.06
C VAL A 50 4.40 30.83 10.13
N LEU A 51 4.45 29.53 9.83
CA LEU A 51 5.12 28.54 10.65
C LEU A 51 6.47 28.24 10.01
N ASP A 52 7.54 28.46 10.76
CA ASP A 52 8.91 28.19 10.37
C ASP A 52 9.45 26.99 11.15
N LYS A 53 10.03 26.04 10.43
CA LYS A 53 10.74 24.89 11.00
C LYS A 53 11.99 24.65 10.17
N GLU A 54 13.15 24.78 10.81
CA GLU A 54 14.47 24.58 10.20
C GLU A 54 14.68 25.46 8.96
N GLY A 55 14.10 26.66 8.95
CA GLY A 55 14.17 27.61 7.83
C GLY A 55 13.18 27.33 6.69
N HIS A 56 12.30 26.34 6.83
CA HIS A 56 11.22 26.06 5.88
C HIS A 56 9.88 26.57 6.39
N GLN A 57 9.09 27.15 5.48
CA GLN A 57 7.90 27.90 5.85
C GLN A 57 6.61 27.26 5.36
N ILE A 58 5.63 27.21 6.26
CA ILE A 58 4.22 26.99 5.95
C ILE A 58 3.55 28.34 6.10
N ILE A 59 3.01 28.85 5.00
CA ILE A 59 2.32 30.14 4.97
C ILE A 59 0.87 29.88 4.66
N GLY A 60 -0.04 30.48 5.41
CA GLY A 60 -1.44 30.47 5.03
C GLY A 60 -2.18 31.74 5.37
N LYS A 61 -3.26 31.97 4.65
CA LYS A 61 -4.12 33.15 4.77
C LYS A 61 -5.54 32.75 4.42
N GLY A 62 -6.52 33.44 4.98
CA GLY A 62 -7.90 33.08 4.72
C GLY A 62 -8.91 33.85 5.52
N LYS A 63 -10.18 33.51 5.31
CA LYS A 63 -11.31 34.12 5.98
C LYS A 63 -12.22 33.04 6.54
N ILE A 64 -12.66 33.25 7.78
CA ILE A 64 -13.69 32.45 8.45
C ILE A 64 -14.77 33.42 8.89
N PRO A 65 -15.94 33.45 8.24
CA PRO A 65 -17.09 34.13 8.83
C PRO A 65 -17.58 33.28 10.01
N TYR A 66 -17.36 33.82 11.19
CA TYR A 66 -17.73 33.23 12.46
C TYR A 66 -18.23 34.34 13.38
N GLU A 67 -19.49 34.30 13.77
CA GLU A 67 -20.01 35.24 14.77
C GLU A 67 -19.61 34.75 16.17
N PHE A 68 -18.64 35.42 16.80
CA PHE A 68 -18.36 35.17 18.22
C PHE A 68 -19.52 35.69 19.08
N SER A 69 -20.08 34.81 19.92
CA SER A 69 -21.03 35.21 20.96
C SER A 69 -20.30 35.88 22.11
N PHE A 70 -20.17 37.20 22.07
CA PHE A 70 -19.67 37.97 23.21
C PHE A 70 -20.76 38.04 24.30
N MET A 71 -20.37 37.85 25.58
CA MET A 71 -21.24 37.97 26.76
C MET A 71 -22.40 36.97 26.91
N GLY A 72 -22.25 35.74 26.41
CA GLY A 72 -23.16 34.63 26.77
C GLY A 72 -24.59 34.75 26.26
N ARG A 73 -24.86 35.65 25.30
CA ARG A 73 -26.11 35.62 24.54
C ARG A 73 -25.98 34.51 23.50
N GLU A 74 -26.62 33.37 23.74
CA GLU A 74 -26.77 32.31 22.74
C GLU A 74 -27.59 32.84 21.57
N LYS A 75 -26.93 33.51 20.62
CA LYS A 75 -27.41 33.45 19.24
C LYS A 75 -27.23 32.00 18.81
N VAL A 76 -28.25 31.42 18.19
CA VAL A 76 -28.13 30.11 17.53
C VAL A 76 -26.95 30.22 16.58
N ALA A 77 -25.79 29.72 17.00
CA ALA A 77 -24.64 29.69 16.14
C ALA A 77 -25.08 28.90 14.91
N PRO A 78 -24.83 29.37 13.67
CA PRO A 78 -24.93 28.47 12.53
C PRO A 78 -24.18 27.20 12.92
N SER A 79 -24.77 26.04 12.63
CA SER A 79 -24.13 24.76 12.95
C SER A 79 -22.67 24.87 12.50
N LEU A 80 -21.72 24.54 13.38
CA LEU A 80 -20.28 24.68 13.09
C LEU A 80 -19.91 24.04 11.73
N THR A 81 -20.75 23.12 11.26
CA THR A 81 -20.70 22.45 9.97
C THR A 81 -20.82 23.36 8.75
N ASP A 82 -21.57 24.46 8.81
CA ASP A 82 -21.89 25.30 7.63
C ASP A 82 -20.99 26.54 7.53
N ILE A 83 -20.01 26.65 8.42
CA ILE A 83 -19.00 27.71 8.37
C ILE A 83 -18.27 27.60 7.02
N PRO A 84 -18.38 28.62 6.14
CA PRO A 84 -17.70 28.60 4.87
C PRO A 84 -16.19 28.77 5.07
N LEU A 85 -15.44 28.12 4.21
CA LEU A 85 -13.99 28.10 4.20
C LEU A 85 -13.49 28.91 3.01
N ASP A 86 -12.46 29.72 3.23
CA ASP A 86 -11.65 30.31 2.15
C ASP A 86 -10.22 30.48 2.67
N PHE A 87 -9.41 29.45 2.47
CA PHE A 87 -8.02 29.39 2.92
C PHE A 87 -7.09 29.06 1.78
N ASN A 88 -5.97 29.76 1.73
CA ASN A 88 -4.85 29.43 0.88
C ASN A 88 -3.68 29.01 1.76
N LEU A 89 -3.01 27.94 1.36
CA LEU A 89 -1.87 27.34 2.05
C LEU A 89 -0.73 27.16 1.04
N THR A 90 0.45 27.65 1.38
CA THR A 90 1.66 27.54 0.57
C THR A 90 2.78 26.92 1.40
N LEU A 91 3.41 25.89 0.86
CA LEU A 91 4.58 25.22 1.42
C LEU A 91 5.73 25.35 0.42
N GLN A 92 6.91 25.72 0.90
CA GLN A 92 8.11 25.81 0.07
C GLN A 92 9.26 25.05 0.72
N ASN A 93 9.64 23.94 0.09
CA ASN A 93 10.65 22.99 0.58
C ASN A 93 10.40 22.52 2.02
N THR A 94 9.14 22.42 2.44
CA THR A 94 8.79 22.11 3.84
C THR A 94 8.79 20.61 4.08
N ASP A 95 9.40 20.17 5.18
CA ASP A 95 9.34 18.77 5.60
C ASP A 95 7.91 18.33 5.96
N LEU A 96 7.49 17.17 5.44
CA LEU A 96 6.13 16.63 5.58
C LEU A 96 5.75 16.18 7.01
N SER A 97 6.66 16.24 7.99
CA SER A 97 6.40 15.78 9.37
C SER A 97 5.21 16.42 10.07
N PHE A 98 4.77 17.61 9.64
CA PHE A 98 3.57 18.28 10.19
C PHE A 98 2.29 17.47 9.95
N ILE A 99 2.24 16.61 8.92
CA ILE A 99 1.08 15.77 8.60
C ILE A 99 0.75 14.80 9.75
N LYS A 100 1.75 14.41 10.56
CA LYS A 100 1.54 13.56 11.73
C LYS A 100 0.56 14.15 12.75
N ILE A 101 0.38 15.48 12.79
CA ILE A 101 -0.61 16.16 13.64
C ILE A 101 -2.03 15.71 13.30
N PHE A 102 -2.31 15.44 12.02
CA PHE A 102 -3.63 15.05 11.54
C PHE A 102 -3.85 13.52 11.55
N PHE A 103 -2.76 12.73 11.50
CA PHE A 103 -2.80 11.26 11.49
C PHE A 103 -1.90 10.61 12.55
N PRO A 104 -2.03 10.98 13.85
CA PRO A 104 -1.09 10.55 14.87
C PRO A 104 -1.18 9.05 15.21
N LYS A 105 -2.31 8.41 14.89
CA LYS A 105 -2.55 6.97 15.16
C LYS A 105 -2.12 6.07 14.02
N ASP A 106 -2.07 6.60 12.80
CA ASP A 106 -1.78 5.81 11.60
C ASP A 106 -0.28 5.89 11.26
N LEU A 107 0.33 7.08 11.41
CA LEU A 107 1.70 7.36 11.01
C LEU A 107 2.68 7.28 12.20
N LYS A 108 3.60 6.34 12.13
CA LYS A 108 4.76 6.27 13.02
C LYS A 108 5.77 7.37 12.67
N GLN A 109 6.11 7.47 11.39
CA GLN A 109 7.03 8.47 10.87
C GLN A 109 6.60 8.93 9.47
N ILE A 110 6.71 10.24 9.21
CA ILE A 110 6.54 10.83 7.89
C ILE A 110 7.53 11.99 7.73
N ARG A 111 8.24 12.03 6.61
CA ARG A 111 9.23 13.06 6.25
C ARG A 111 9.30 13.23 4.74
N GLY A 112 9.89 14.32 4.27
CA GLY A 112 10.16 14.57 2.85
C GLY A 112 9.89 16.02 2.47
N LEU A 113 10.63 16.53 1.48
CA LEU A 113 10.55 17.93 1.06
C LEU A 113 9.33 18.14 0.18
N THR A 114 8.44 19.03 0.63
CA THR A 114 7.14 19.28 0.03
C THR A 114 7.03 20.72 -0.45
N ASN A 115 6.59 20.88 -1.70
CA ASN A 115 6.12 22.13 -2.25
C ASN A 115 4.63 22.00 -2.52
N ALA A 116 3.82 22.94 -2.05
CA ALA A 116 2.38 22.87 -2.25
C ALA A 116 1.76 24.26 -2.35
N GLU A 117 0.75 24.38 -3.20
CA GLU A 117 -0.15 25.53 -3.26
C GLU A 117 -1.56 24.96 -3.21
N LEU A 118 -2.27 25.20 -2.11
CA LEU A 118 -3.57 24.60 -1.85
C LEU A 118 -4.60 25.68 -1.53
N LYS A 119 -5.80 25.53 -2.09
CA LYS A 119 -6.97 26.33 -1.74
C LYS A 119 -8.05 25.45 -1.14
N LEU A 120 -8.39 25.70 0.11
CA LEU A 120 -9.49 25.08 0.82
C LEU A 120 -10.69 26.04 0.82
N SER A 121 -11.81 25.58 0.26
CA SER A 121 -13.04 26.35 0.11
C SER A 121 -14.27 25.50 0.46
N GLY A 122 -15.49 25.97 0.16
CA GLY A 122 -16.72 25.27 0.53
C GLY A 122 -17.11 25.55 1.98
N THR A 123 -17.53 24.53 2.73
CA THR A 123 -17.93 24.62 4.14
C THR A 123 -17.20 23.58 4.98
N LEU A 124 -17.23 23.69 6.30
CA LEU A 124 -16.57 22.71 7.18
C LEU A 124 -17.09 21.27 6.98
N ASN A 125 -18.37 21.09 6.63
CA ASN A 125 -18.96 19.79 6.31
C ASN A 125 -18.83 19.36 4.83
N GLN A 126 -18.54 20.28 3.93
CA GLN A 126 -18.32 20.02 2.50
C GLN A 126 -17.12 20.83 2.01
N PRO A 127 -15.91 20.51 2.52
CA PRO A 127 -14.71 21.21 2.11
C PRO A 127 -14.38 20.87 0.66
N ILE A 128 -13.90 21.88 -0.07
CA ILE A 128 -13.45 21.76 -1.46
C ILE A 128 -11.97 22.13 -1.50
N LEU A 129 -11.12 21.15 -1.77
CA LEU A 129 -9.68 21.30 -1.89
C LEU A 129 -9.27 21.35 -3.36
N ASN A 130 -8.46 22.36 -3.71
CA ASN A 130 -7.86 22.55 -5.02
C ASN A 130 -6.37 22.86 -4.88
N GLY A 131 -5.59 22.64 -5.95
CA GLY A 131 -4.20 23.07 -6.02
C GLY A 131 -3.24 21.97 -6.46
N ASN A 132 -1.99 22.04 -6.02
CA ASN A 132 -0.95 21.09 -6.39
C ASN A 132 -0.02 20.77 -5.22
N ILE A 133 0.52 19.55 -5.22
CA ILE A 133 1.48 19.07 -4.22
C ILE A 133 2.59 18.34 -4.96
N ALA A 134 3.83 18.75 -4.71
CA ALA A 134 5.03 18.04 -5.14
C ALA A 134 5.80 17.59 -3.90
N LEU A 135 6.09 16.30 -3.81
CA LEU A 135 6.86 15.70 -2.73
C LEU A 135 8.08 14.99 -3.33
N SER A 136 9.22 15.11 -2.66
CA SER A 136 10.46 14.43 -3.03
C SER A 136 11.18 13.87 -1.81
N GLY A 137 11.82 12.70 -1.98
CA GLY A 137 12.57 12.04 -0.91
C GLY A 137 11.71 11.66 0.29
N GLY A 138 10.44 11.34 0.06
CA GLY A 138 9.50 11.01 1.12
C GLY A 138 9.80 9.68 1.79
N LEU A 139 9.63 9.64 3.11
CA LEU A 139 9.72 8.42 3.92
C LEU A 139 8.46 8.33 4.76
N ILE A 140 7.78 7.18 4.68
CA ILE A 140 6.55 6.91 5.43
C ILE A 140 6.69 5.55 6.13
N GLU A 141 6.44 5.54 7.43
CA GLU A 141 6.30 4.33 8.25
C GLU A 141 4.96 4.41 8.99
N PHE A 142 4.17 3.35 8.91
CA PHE A 142 2.90 3.21 9.63
C PHE A 142 3.11 2.40 10.91
N TYR A 143 2.16 2.48 11.85
CA TYR A 143 2.19 1.61 13.04
C TYR A 143 1.75 0.18 12.73
N GLU A 144 0.70 0.03 11.91
CA GLU A 144 0.05 -1.26 11.63
C GLU A 144 0.59 -1.96 10.37
N LEU A 145 1.43 -1.28 9.57
CA LEU A 145 2.07 -1.88 8.38
C LEU A 145 3.57 -2.07 8.64
N PRO A 146 4.11 -3.29 8.50
CA PRO A 146 5.53 -3.58 8.65
C PRO A 146 6.37 -3.01 7.50
N ALA A 147 5.74 -2.66 6.38
CA ALA A 147 6.40 -2.13 5.19
C ALA A 147 6.79 -0.66 5.36
N LYS A 148 8.03 -0.35 4.99
CA LYS A 148 8.54 1.02 4.94
C LYS A 148 8.49 1.54 3.50
N ILE A 149 7.89 2.72 3.32
CA ILE A 149 7.93 3.44 2.06
C ILE A 149 9.09 4.44 2.12
N SER A 150 9.97 4.41 1.12
CA SER A 150 11.11 5.32 0.99
C SER A 150 11.26 5.84 -0.44
N ASP A 151 12.10 6.87 -0.62
CA ASP A 151 12.32 7.56 -1.90
C ASP A 151 11.03 8.02 -2.60
N LEU A 152 9.96 8.28 -1.83
CA LEU A 152 8.66 8.67 -2.37
C LEU A 152 8.80 10.01 -3.08
N SER A 153 8.48 9.99 -4.38
CA SER A 153 8.43 11.17 -5.22
C SER A 153 7.08 11.18 -5.94
N VAL A 154 6.34 12.28 -5.83
CA VAL A 154 5.00 12.38 -6.40
C VAL A 154 4.67 13.82 -6.79
N LEU A 155 3.92 13.96 -7.89
CA LEU A 155 3.21 15.17 -8.28
C LEU A 155 1.70 14.94 -8.29
N LEU A 156 0.98 15.70 -7.47
CA LEU A 156 -0.48 15.66 -7.33
C LEU A 156 -1.10 16.96 -7.83
N TYR A 157 -2.22 16.83 -8.53
CA TYR A 157 -3.10 17.95 -8.89
C TYR A 157 -4.48 17.70 -8.29
N LEU A 158 -5.05 18.72 -7.68
CA LEU A 158 -6.32 18.67 -6.97
C LEU A 158 -7.29 19.64 -7.64
N GLU A 159 -8.41 19.12 -8.11
CA GLU A 159 -9.49 19.91 -8.66
C GLU A 159 -10.82 19.42 -8.10
N ASN A 160 -11.53 20.27 -7.37
CA ASN A 160 -12.82 19.98 -6.76
C ASN A 160 -12.84 18.65 -5.99
N ASN A 161 -11.84 18.42 -5.14
CA ASN A 161 -11.62 17.18 -4.38
C ASN A 161 -11.24 15.92 -5.18
N LEU A 162 -11.11 16.00 -6.50
CA LEU A 162 -10.49 14.95 -7.30
C LEU A 162 -8.97 15.15 -7.28
N VAL A 163 -8.23 14.12 -6.87
CA VAL A 163 -6.78 14.13 -6.82
C VAL A 163 -6.24 13.27 -7.95
N LYS A 164 -5.57 13.91 -8.91
CA LYS A 164 -4.86 13.25 -9.99
C LYS A 164 -3.40 13.04 -9.60
N ILE A 165 -2.93 11.81 -9.79
CA ILE A 165 -1.54 11.38 -9.67
C ILE A 165 -0.98 11.26 -11.08
N GLU A 166 -0.12 12.18 -11.50
CA GLU A 166 0.50 12.08 -12.83
C GLU A 166 1.55 10.98 -12.85
N ASP A 167 2.52 11.09 -11.95
CA ASP A 167 3.54 10.10 -11.71
C ASP A 167 3.86 10.07 -10.21
N MET A 168 3.84 8.88 -9.64
CA MET A 168 4.32 8.60 -8.30
C MET A 168 5.25 7.40 -8.38
N ASN A 169 6.38 7.49 -7.68
CA ASN A 169 7.27 6.35 -7.51
C ASN A 169 7.82 6.33 -6.10
N PHE A 170 8.04 5.14 -5.59
CA PHE A 170 8.55 4.90 -4.25
C PHE A 170 9.17 3.51 -4.16
N GLN A 171 9.91 3.27 -3.08
CA GLN A 171 10.42 1.95 -2.75
C GLN A 171 9.65 1.39 -1.55
N ILE A 172 9.16 0.16 -1.66
CA ILE A 172 8.77 -0.66 -0.51
C ILE A 172 9.90 -1.64 -0.26
N ASP A 173 10.52 -1.52 0.92
CA ASP A 173 11.78 -2.20 1.23
C ASP A 173 12.84 -1.89 0.16
N GLN A 174 13.16 -2.85 -0.72
CA GLN A 174 14.12 -2.69 -1.83
C GLN A 174 13.46 -2.59 -3.21
N TYR A 175 12.14 -2.72 -3.29
CA TYR A 175 11.41 -2.86 -4.56
C TYR A 175 10.86 -1.52 -5.03
N ARG A 176 11.24 -1.10 -6.24
CA ARG A 176 10.71 0.14 -6.83
C ARG A 176 9.32 -0.11 -7.44
N ILE A 177 8.37 0.71 -7.02
CA ILE A 177 6.99 0.70 -7.48
C ILE A 177 6.66 2.05 -8.12
N TYR A 178 5.86 2.01 -9.17
CA TYR A 178 5.36 3.17 -9.89
C TYR A 178 3.84 3.16 -9.88
N THR A 179 3.23 4.33 -9.73
CA THR A 179 1.78 4.50 -9.72
C THR A 179 1.34 5.76 -10.45
N SER A 180 0.12 5.72 -10.98
CA SER A 180 -0.57 6.86 -11.59
C SER A 180 -2.08 6.66 -11.49
N GLY A 181 -2.86 7.69 -11.81
CA GLY A 181 -4.32 7.62 -11.82
C GLY A 181 -4.94 8.69 -10.96
N GLU A 182 -6.01 8.37 -10.25
CA GLU A 182 -6.75 9.36 -9.46
C GLU A 182 -7.49 8.74 -8.28
N PHE A 183 -7.81 9.59 -7.30
CA PHE A 183 -8.72 9.26 -6.21
C PHE A 183 -9.56 10.46 -5.80
N ALA A 184 -10.75 10.19 -5.26
CA ALA A 184 -11.64 11.23 -4.77
C ALA A 184 -11.47 11.47 -3.26
N LEU A 185 -11.64 12.71 -2.84
CA LEU A 185 -11.76 13.10 -1.45
C LEU A 185 -13.23 13.43 -1.11
N LYS A 186 -13.76 12.84 -0.04
CA LYS A 186 -15.03 13.24 0.57
C LYS A 186 -14.76 13.69 1.98
N ASN A 187 -15.06 14.95 2.28
CA ASN A 187 -14.73 15.57 3.56
C ASN A 187 -13.24 15.44 3.92
N LEU A 188 -12.37 15.62 2.91
CA LEU A 188 -10.90 15.45 3.00
C LEU A 188 -10.45 14.02 3.35
N GLN A 189 -11.34 13.03 3.32
CA GLN A 189 -11.01 11.62 3.47
C GLN A 189 -11.00 10.92 2.12
N LEU A 190 -10.06 10.00 1.94
CA LEU A 190 -9.87 9.23 0.71
C LEU A 190 -11.06 8.28 0.49
N GLN A 191 -11.60 8.25 -0.74
CA GLN A 191 -12.78 7.47 -1.10
C GLN A 191 -12.52 6.60 -2.34
N ASP A 192 -13.02 7.01 -3.50
CA ASP A 192 -12.93 6.24 -4.73
C ASP A 192 -11.50 6.22 -5.25
N LEU A 193 -11.06 5.05 -5.68
CA LEU A 193 -9.75 4.76 -6.23
C LEU A 193 -9.88 4.42 -7.71
N ASN A 194 -8.93 4.90 -8.50
CA ASN A 194 -8.67 4.43 -9.86
C ASN A 194 -7.17 4.57 -10.11
N ILE A 195 -6.40 3.62 -9.59
CA ILE A 195 -4.93 3.69 -9.51
C ILE A 195 -4.34 2.57 -10.35
N ASN A 196 -3.43 2.93 -11.26
CA ASN A 196 -2.57 1.98 -11.94
C ASN A 196 -1.28 1.81 -11.14
N ILE A 197 -0.81 0.57 -11.02
CA ILE A 197 0.40 0.21 -10.29
C ILE A 197 1.24 -0.66 -11.23
N TRP A 198 2.52 -0.35 -11.36
CA TRP A 198 3.45 -1.20 -12.09
C TRP A 198 4.84 -1.23 -11.47
N SER A 199 5.61 -2.26 -11.82
CA SER A 199 7.05 -2.35 -11.54
C SER A 199 7.83 -2.46 -12.86
N ASN A 200 9.15 -2.27 -12.80
CA ASN A 200 10.02 -2.38 -13.98
C ASN A 200 10.94 -3.59 -13.85
N LYS A 201 10.34 -4.79 -13.73
CA LYS A 201 11.05 -6.06 -13.55
C LYS A 201 12.04 -6.02 -12.38
N GLU A 202 11.51 -6.23 -11.19
CA GLU A 202 12.27 -6.19 -9.94
C GLU A 202 12.76 -7.60 -9.56
N GLU A 203 13.96 -7.72 -9.00
CA GLU A 203 14.43 -8.98 -8.41
C GLU A 203 13.83 -9.14 -7.02
N ILE A 204 12.77 -9.95 -6.89
CA ILE A 204 12.17 -10.29 -5.60
C ILE A 204 13.01 -11.35 -4.91
N LEU A 205 13.35 -11.07 -3.65
CA LEU A 205 14.06 -11.96 -2.74
C LEU A 205 13.23 -12.07 -1.46
N TYR A 206 12.73 -13.27 -1.17
CA TYR A 206 12.08 -13.56 0.09
C TYR A 206 12.91 -14.59 0.83
N GLN A 207 13.64 -14.09 1.83
CA GLN A 207 14.59 -14.88 2.62
C GLN A 207 15.58 -15.63 1.70
N ASP A 208 15.89 -16.89 2.01
CA ASP A 208 16.66 -17.79 1.16
C ASP A 208 15.78 -18.81 0.41
N ILE A 209 14.46 -18.64 0.46
CA ILE A 209 13.49 -19.61 -0.05
C ILE A 209 12.96 -19.27 -1.43
N PHE A 210 12.86 -17.99 -1.79
CA PHE A 210 12.28 -17.58 -3.05
C PHE A 210 13.06 -16.43 -3.66
N LYS A 211 13.42 -16.60 -4.93
CA LYS A 211 14.01 -15.57 -5.77
C LYS A 211 13.29 -15.56 -7.11
N ALA A 212 12.92 -14.40 -7.64
CA ALA A 212 12.41 -14.31 -9.01
C ALA A 212 12.54 -12.89 -9.57
N GLN A 213 12.61 -12.77 -10.88
CA GLN A 213 12.40 -11.51 -11.58
C GLN A 213 10.89 -11.31 -11.79
N ALA A 214 10.35 -10.22 -11.26
CA ALA A 214 8.92 -9.96 -11.19
C ALA A 214 8.53 -8.65 -11.88
N ASP A 215 7.63 -8.73 -12.86
CA ASP A 215 7.02 -7.59 -13.54
C ASP A 215 5.52 -7.55 -13.20
N LEU A 216 5.11 -6.50 -12.49
CA LEU A 216 3.73 -6.29 -12.04
C LEU A 216 3.05 -5.23 -12.91
N LYS A 217 1.81 -5.52 -13.33
CA LYS A 217 0.87 -4.53 -13.85
C LYS A 217 -0.48 -4.77 -13.22
N ALA A 218 -0.91 -3.85 -12.36
CA ALA A 218 -2.14 -3.97 -11.61
C ALA A 218 -2.93 -2.65 -11.64
N LYS A 219 -4.22 -2.77 -11.34
CA LYS A 219 -5.15 -1.67 -11.21
C LYS A 219 -5.96 -1.85 -9.93
N VAL A 220 -6.13 -0.76 -9.20
CA VAL A 220 -6.94 -0.70 -7.98
C VAL A 220 -8.12 0.23 -8.24
N THR A 221 -9.33 -0.29 -8.11
CA THR A 221 -10.57 0.45 -8.36
C THR A 221 -11.56 0.34 -7.20
N GLY A 222 -12.57 1.22 -7.16
CA GLY A 222 -13.64 1.17 -6.15
C GLY A 222 -13.30 1.95 -4.88
N LEU A 223 -14.03 1.69 -3.79
CA LEU A 223 -13.86 2.43 -2.54
C LEU A 223 -12.56 2.03 -1.83
N PHE A 224 -11.86 2.98 -1.21
CA PHE A 224 -10.67 2.71 -0.39
C PHE A 224 -10.90 1.68 0.72
N THR A 225 -12.11 1.63 1.27
CA THR A 225 -12.49 0.65 2.32
C THR A 225 -12.80 -0.74 1.78
N SER A 226 -13.04 -0.87 0.47
CA SER A 226 -13.39 -2.12 -0.21
C SER A 226 -12.93 -2.07 -1.69
N PRO A 227 -11.62 -2.01 -1.94
CA PRO A 227 -11.06 -1.88 -3.27
C PRO A 227 -11.10 -3.22 -4.02
N HIS A 228 -11.21 -3.14 -5.33
CA HIS A 228 -11.01 -4.25 -6.24
C HIS A 228 -9.62 -4.13 -6.87
N ILE A 229 -8.79 -5.16 -6.71
CA ILE A 229 -7.42 -5.21 -7.26
C ILE A 229 -7.39 -6.23 -8.40
N GLU A 230 -7.13 -5.80 -9.62
CA GLU A 230 -6.96 -6.69 -10.78
C GLU A 230 -5.59 -6.51 -11.42
N GLY A 231 -5.04 -7.55 -12.04
CA GLY A 231 -3.79 -7.39 -12.77
C GLY A 231 -3.09 -8.66 -13.21
N ILE A 232 -1.85 -8.49 -13.65
CA ILE A 232 -0.94 -9.56 -14.07
C ILE A 232 0.41 -9.37 -13.36
N LEU A 233 0.86 -10.44 -12.71
CA LEU A 233 2.22 -10.60 -12.21
C LEU A 233 2.96 -11.61 -13.08
N THR A 234 4.04 -11.21 -13.74
CA THR A 234 4.87 -12.11 -14.53
C THR A 234 6.14 -12.43 -13.76
N LEU A 235 6.38 -13.72 -13.53
CA LEU A 235 7.57 -14.26 -12.88
C LEU A 235 8.47 -14.94 -13.91
N SER A 236 9.75 -14.58 -13.87
CA SER A 236 10.81 -15.17 -14.69
C SER A 236 12.05 -15.40 -13.83
N GLN A 237 12.95 -16.25 -14.30
CA GLN A 237 14.21 -16.62 -13.65
C GLN A 237 14.00 -16.97 -12.17
N GLY A 238 12.91 -17.69 -11.90
CA GLY A 238 12.46 -17.98 -10.55
C GLY A 238 13.18 -19.19 -9.96
N GLU A 239 13.52 -19.11 -8.68
CA GLU A 239 14.02 -20.22 -7.88
C GLU A 239 13.25 -20.28 -6.56
N LEU A 240 12.54 -21.39 -6.34
CA LEU A 240 11.94 -21.76 -5.07
C LEU A 240 12.83 -22.83 -4.43
N ASN A 241 13.52 -22.49 -3.36
CA ASN A 241 14.39 -23.38 -2.58
C ASN A 241 13.67 -23.79 -1.28
N TRP A 242 12.96 -24.90 -1.34
CA TRP A 242 12.26 -25.46 -0.19
C TRP A 242 13.22 -26.28 0.68
N LYS A 243 13.25 -26.02 2.00
CA LYS A 243 14.04 -26.78 2.98
C LYS A 243 13.11 -27.35 4.05
N ASP A 244 13.42 -28.53 4.58
CA ASP A 244 12.62 -29.22 5.62
C ASP A 244 12.41 -28.37 6.90
N ASN A 245 13.28 -27.38 7.10
CA ASN A 245 13.33 -26.48 8.24
C ASN A 245 12.43 -25.25 8.07
N ASN A 246 11.79 -25.05 6.91
CA ASN A 246 11.01 -23.85 6.57
C ASN A 246 9.67 -23.75 7.35
N LYS A 247 9.57 -24.36 8.53
CA LYS A 247 8.39 -24.29 9.42
C LYS A 247 8.04 -22.87 9.89
N ASP A 248 8.94 -21.91 9.67
CA ASP A 248 8.76 -20.50 10.00
C ASP A 248 8.20 -19.65 8.84
N ILE A 249 7.87 -20.25 7.69
CA ILE A 249 7.04 -19.54 6.69
C ILE A 249 5.66 -19.35 7.33
N PRO A 250 5.17 -18.11 7.48
CA PRO A 250 3.84 -17.88 8.02
C PRO A 250 2.81 -18.56 7.10
N THR A 251 2.30 -19.72 7.52
CA THR A 251 1.22 -20.43 6.82
C THR A 251 -0.10 -19.66 6.90
N ASN A 252 -0.20 -18.73 7.86
CA ASN A 252 -1.35 -17.86 8.03
C ASN A 252 -1.13 -16.48 7.39
N THR A 253 -1.09 -16.44 6.06
CA THR A 253 -1.10 -15.18 5.29
C THR A 253 -2.35 -14.36 5.60
N SER A 254 -3.47 -15.01 5.96
CA SER A 254 -4.70 -14.36 6.40
C SER A 254 -4.49 -13.53 7.69
N GLU A 255 -3.66 -13.97 8.63
CA GLU A 255 -3.29 -13.16 9.80
C GLU A 255 -2.43 -11.94 9.45
N LEU A 256 -1.56 -12.05 8.43
CA LEU A 256 -0.82 -10.90 7.92
C LEU A 256 -1.81 -9.92 7.26
N PHE A 257 -2.61 -10.35 6.29
CA PHE A 257 -3.55 -9.48 5.58
C PHE A 257 -4.64 -8.88 6.48
N SER A 258 -5.17 -9.64 7.44
CA SER A 258 -6.19 -9.15 8.39
C SER A 258 -5.64 -8.16 9.43
N LYS A 259 -4.34 -8.25 9.78
CA LYS A 259 -3.66 -7.25 10.62
C LYS A 259 -3.25 -6.02 9.84
N LEU A 260 -2.88 -6.19 8.56
CA LEU A 260 -2.36 -5.12 7.71
C LEU A 260 -3.41 -4.05 7.45
N ILE A 261 -4.67 -4.42 7.12
CA ILE A 261 -5.73 -3.45 6.84
C ILE A 261 -7.11 -4.06 7.10
N ASN A 262 -7.98 -3.40 7.88
CA ASN A 262 -9.41 -3.73 7.99
C ASN A 262 -10.19 -3.32 6.71
N VAL A 263 -9.67 -3.70 5.55
CA VAL A 263 -10.21 -3.39 4.23
C VAL A 263 -10.89 -4.63 3.68
N LYS A 264 -12.16 -4.47 3.27
CA LYS A 264 -13.04 -5.54 2.79
C LYS A 264 -13.01 -5.67 1.27
N GLY A 265 -11.83 -5.49 0.68
CA GLY A 265 -11.65 -5.55 -0.76
C GLY A 265 -11.46 -6.97 -1.27
N ASP A 266 -11.33 -7.09 -2.58
CA ASP A 266 -11.10 -8.34 -3.28
C ASP A 266 -9.96 -8.20 -4.31
N ILE A 267 -9.44 -9.34 -4.74
CA ILE A 267 -8.34 -9.45 -5.70
C ILE A 267 -8.68 -10.41 -6.83
N ASP A 268 -8.22 -10.10 -8.04
CA ASP A 268 -8.14 -10.99 -9.21
C ASP A 268 -6.81 -10.77 -9.94
N LEU A 269 -5.77 -11.46 -9.48
CA LEU A 269 -4.42 -11.32 -10.02
C LEU A 269 -4.02 -12.58 -10.78
N GLU A 270 -3.74 -12.44 -12.08
CA GLU A 270 -3.13 -13.50 -12.89
C GLU A 270 -1.63 -13.57 -12.62
N VAL A 271 -1.11 -14.73 -12.24
CA VAL A 271 0.32 -14.98 -12.03
C VAL A 271 0.84 -15.85 -13.17
N LYS A 272 1.68 -15.30 -14.04
CA LYS A 272 2.31 -16.01 -15.16
C LYS A 272 3.70 -16.45 -14.76
N ILE A 273 3.97 -17.75 -14.85
CA ILE A 273 5.28 -18.33 -14.55
C ILE A 273 5.91 -18.77 -15.89
N LEU A 274 6.97 -18.07 -16.30
CA LEU A 274 7.68 -18.35 -17.55
C LEU A 274 8.53 -19.63 -17.45
N ASP A 275 8.99 -20.11 -18.61
CA ASP A 275 9.69 -21.39 -18.79
C ASP A 275 11.12 -21.44 -18.20
N ASP A 276 11.38 -20.76 -17.09
CA ASP A 276 12.68 -20.69 -16.41
C ASP A 276 12.54 -20.73 -14.87
N PHE A 277 11.37 -21.12 -14.35
CA PHE A 277 11.13 -21.28 -12.93
C PHE A 277 11.60 -22.65 -12.43
N MET A 278 12.43 -22.68 -11.39
CA MET A 278 12.98 -23.87 -10.77
C MET A 278 12.44 -24.04 -9.35
N ALA A 279 11.87 -25.19 -9.04
CA ALA A 279 11.56 -25.60 -7.68
C ALA A 279 12.56 -26.67 -7.23
N LYS A 280 13.22 -26.45 -6.10
CA LYS A 280 14.29 -27.28 -5.57
C LYS A 280 14.00 -27.61 -4.10
N ALA A 281 14.21 -28.87 -3.75
CA ALA A 281 14.25 -29.36 -2.38
C ALA A 281 15.33 -30.45 -2.25
N ASN A 282 15.46 -31.05 -1.07
CA ASN A 282 16.40 -32.16 -0.85
C ASN A 282 16.10 -33.35 -1.77
N ASP A 283 14.82 -33.57 -2.05
CA ASP A 283 14.26 -34.71 -2.74
C ASP A 283 13.75 -34.39 -4.16
N PHE A 284 13.78 -33.14 -4.62
CA PHE A 284 13.42 -32.84 -6.02
C PHE A 284 14.14 -31.64 -6.60
N ASN A 285 14.24 -31.63 -7.93
CA ASN A 285 14.67 -30.47 -8.70
C ASN A 285 13.86 -30.43 -9.99
N LEU A 286 12.90 -29.50 -10.06
CA LEU A 286 11.85 -29.44 -11.06
C LEU A 286 11.84 -28.10 -11.76
N LYS A 287 11.73 -28.12 -13.08
CA LYS A 287 11.48 -26.94 -13.92
C LYS A 287 9.98 -26.82 -14.16
N LEU A 288 9.39 -25.74 -13.67
CA LEU A 288 7.96 -25.48 -13.69
C LEU A 288 7.62 -24.39 -14.71
N ALA A 289 6.43 -24.48 -15.29
CA ALA A 289 5.85 -23.43 -16.13
C ALA A 289 4.33 -23.47 -16.04
N GLY A 290 3.66 -22.35 -16.26
CA GLY A 290 2.21 -22.29 -16.27
C GLY A 290 1.69 -20.98 -15.71
N GLY A 291 0.53 -21.04 -15.07
CA GLY A 291 -0.09 -19.86 -14.51
C GLY A 291 -1.06 -20.19 -13.40
N LEU A 292 -1.17 -19.23 -12.48
CA LEU A 292 -2.11 -19.24 -11.37
C LEU A 292 -2.97 -17.99 -11.44
N LYS A 293 -4.06 -18.01 -10.70
CA LYS A 293 -4.86 -16.84 -10.35
C LYS A 293 -4.96 -16.76 -8.84
N VAL A 294 -4.77 -15.57 -8.31
CA VAL A 294 -5.01 -15.23 -6.90
C VAL A 294 -6.34 -14.48 -6.86
N GLN A 295 -7.36 -15.08 -6.25
CA GLN A 295 -8.73 -14.58 -6.31
C GLN A 295 -9.43 -14.59 -4.95
N GLY A 296 -10.43 -13.73 -4.78
CA GLY A 296 -11.31 -13.69 -3.60
C GLY A 296 -11.01 -12.51 -2.68
N ASP A 297 -11.50 -12.56 -1.45
CA ASP A 297 -11.35 -11.48 -0.48
C ASP A 297 -9.86 -11.25 -0.12
N LEU A 298 -9.44 -9.99 0.02
CA LEU A 298 -8.06 -9.64 0.42
C LEU A 298 -7.65 -10.26 1.76
N SER A 299 -8.61 -10.52 2.65
CA SER A 299 -8.36 -11.18 3.93
C SER A 299 -8.10 -12.68 3.81
N ALA A 300 -8.53 -13.32 2.72
CA ALA A 300 -8.40 -14.76 2.52
C ALA A 300 -8.39 -15.10 1.02
N PRO A 301 -7.38 -14.66 0.25
CA PRO A 301 -7.29 -14.95 -1.18
C PRO A 301 -6.99 -16.43 -1.39
N LYS A 302 -7.42 -16.96 -2.53
CA LYS A 302 -7.26 -18.36 -2.92
C LYS A 302 -6.59 -18.51 -4.28
N LEU A 303 -5.92 -19.64 -4.46
CA LEU A 303 -5.17 -19.97 -5.66
C LEU A 303 -5.97 -20.90 -6.57
N ASN A 304 -6.00 -20.55 -7.86
CA ASN A 304 -6.60 -21.36 -8.91
C ASN A 304 -5.64 -21.50 -10.10
N GLY A 305 -5.61 -22.66 -10.74
CA GLY A 305 -4.80 -22.88 -11.95
C GLY A 305 -3.86 -24.08 -11.82
N GLY A 306 -2.75 -24.05 -12.54
CA GLY A 306 -1.83 -25.18 -12.50
C GLY A 306 -0.47 -24.93 -13.13
N LEU A 307 0.48 -25.71 -12.65
CA LEU A 307 1.87 -25.70 -13.10
C LEU A 307 2.18 -27.04 -13.74
N GLN A 308 2.88 -27.00 -14.87
CA GLN A 308 3.41 -28.16 -15.54
C GLN A 308 4.88 -28.34 -15.18
N ILE A 309 5.28 -29.57 -14.90
CA ILE A 309 6.67 -29.95 -14.72
C ILE A 309 7.23 -30.29 -16.10
N LYS A 310 8.07 -29.40 -16.64
CA LYS A 310 8.66 -29.55 -17.98
C LYS A 310 9.87 -30.47 -17.97
N GLN A 311 10.64 -30.46 -16.90
CA GLN A 311 11.86 -31.24 -16.74
C GLN A 311 12.19 -31.36 -15.25
N GLY A 312 12.92 -32.40 -14.87
CA GLY A 312 13.45 -32.51 -13.53
C GLY A 312 13.60 -33.96 -13.06
N TYR A 313 13.90 -34.11 -11.78
CA TYR A 313 13.88 -35.40 -11.11
C TYR A 313 13.23 -35.29 -9.74
N ILE A 314 12.73 -36.44 -9.26
CA ILE A 314 12.34 -36.68 -7.88
C ILE A 314 13.24 -37.79 -7.35
N ALA A 315 13.80 -37.63 -6.16
CA ALA A 315 14.57 -38.61 -5.45
C ALA A 315 13.64 -39.40 -4.52
N PHE A 316 13.63 -40.72 -4.67
CA PHE A 316 12.85 -41.63 -3.85
C PHE A 316 13.68 -42.88 -3.58
N LEU A 317 13.79 -43.31 -2.32
CA LEU A 317 14.63 -44.45 -1.89
C LEU A 317 16.05 -44.39 -2.47
N ASP A 318 16.70 -43.24 -2.36
CA ASP A 318 18.07 -42.97 -2.86
C ASP A 318 18.25 -43.10 -4.38
N LYS A 319 17.16 -43.17 -5.15
CA LYS A 319 17.18 -43.20 -6.63
C LYS A 319 16.55 -41.95 -7.20
N LYS A 320 17.11 -41.44 -8.30
CA LYS A 320 16.58 -40.27 -9.02
C LYS A 320 15.68 -40.74 -10.17
N PHE A 321 14.39 -40.49 -10.04
CA PHE A 321 13.40 -40.70 -11.08
C PHE A 321 13.27 -39.44 -11.93
N ARG A 322 13.59 -39.54 -13.22
CA ARG A 322 13.40 -38.44 -14.18
C ARG A 322 11.91 -38.26 -14.45
N VAL A 323 11.40 -37.04 -14.27
CA VAL A 323 9.99 -36.74 -14.55
C VAL A 323 9.72 -36.83 -16.06
N SER A 324 8.69 -37.57 -16.43
CA SER A 324 8.20 -37.68 -17.82
C SER A 324 6.97 -36.81 -18.06
N GLU A 325 6.08 -36.72 -17.08
CA GLU A 325 4.90 -35.87 -17.08
C GLU A 325 4.61 -35.45 -15.65
N GLY A 326 4.24 -34.20 -15.42
CA GLY A 326 3.89 -33.76 -14.08
C GLY A 326 3.03 -32.51 -14.08
N LYS A 327 2.03 -32.48 -13.20
CA LYS A 327 1.13 -31.36 -12.98
C LYS A 327 0.97 -31.10 -11.49
N VAL A 328 0.93 -29.83 -11.14
CA VAL A 328 0.51 -29.33 -9.83
C VAL A 328 -0.74 -28.49 -10.07
N ILE A 329 -1.83 -28.81 -9.39
CA ILE A 329 -3.14 -28.21 -9.63
C ILE A 329 -3.60 -27.51 -8.35
N PHE A 330 -4.05 -26.28 -8.50
CA PHE A 330 -4.63 -25.46 -7.45
C PHE A 330 -6.11 -25.25 -7.79
N ALA A 331 -6.99 -25.69 -6.90
CA ALA A 331 -8.44 -25.56 -7.06
C ALA A 331 -9.02 -25.01 -5.77
N ASP A 332 -9.31 -23.70 -5.75
CA ASP A 332 -9.79 -22.99 -4.55
C ASP A 332 -8.82 -23.14 -3.35
N SER A 333 -7.53 -23.22 -3.65
CA SER A 333 -6.49 -23.73 -2.74
C SER A 333 -5.84 -22.62 -1.92
N ILE A 334 -5.45 -22.95 -0.68
CA ILE A 334 -4.59 -22.09 0.17
C ILE A 334 -3.12 -22.52 0.12
N GLY A 335 -2.78 -23.47 -0.75
CA GLY A 335 -1.44 -24.02 -0.95
C GLY A 335 -1.34 -25.48 -0.50
N GLU A 336 -1.67 -25.79 0.76
CA GLU A 336 -1.45 -27.14 1.32
C GLU A 336 -2.32 -28.24 0.68
N ASP A 337 -3.46 -27.84 0.12
CA ASP A 337 -4.45 -28.69 -0.54
C ASP A 337 -4.21 -28.84 -2.05
N MET A 338 -3.04 -28.40 -2.56
CA MET A 338 -2.68 -28.57 -3.96
C MET A 338 -2.62 -30.05 -4.36
N ILE A 339 -3.04 -30.36 -5.58
CA ILE A 339 -3.12 -31.72 -6.12
C ILE A 339 -1.91 -31.98 -7.01
N LEU A 340 -1.25 -33.11 -6.78
CA LEU A 340 -0.15 -33.62 -7.57
C LEU A 340 -0.64 -34.71 -8.53
N ASP A 341 -0.06 -34.74 -9.73
CA ASP A 341 -0.12 -35.86 -10.67
C ASP A 341 1.22 -35.90 -11.41
N ILE A 342 2.13 -36.75 -10.94
CA ILE A 342 3.51 -36.80 -11.40
C ILE A 342 3.89 -38.23 -11.75
N ARG A 343 4.37 -38.40 -12.98
CA ARG A 343 4.94 -39.65 -13.50
C ARG A 343 6.42 -39.45 -13.74
N ALA A 344 7.22 -40.30 -13.14
CA ALA A 344 8.67 -40.28 -13.27
C ALA A 344 9.21 -41.70 -13.48
N LYS A 345 10.40 -41.81 -14.05
CA LYS A 345 11.03 -43.11 -14.31
C LYS A 345 12.52 -43.12 -14.04
N THR A 346 13.05 -44.25 -13.63
CA THR A 346 14.48 -44.55 -13.52
C THR A 346 14.75 -45.91 -14.15
N GLU A 347 16.01 -46.21 -14.43
CA GLU A 347 16.46 -47.53 -14.89
C GLU A 347 17.37 -48.13 -13.82
N ILE A 348 17.14 -49.41 -13.47
CA ILE A 348 17.91 -50.17 -12.48
C ILE A 348 18.14 -51.56 -13.06
N ASP A 349 19.40 -51.95 -13.27
CA ASP A 349 19.77 -53.27 -13.80
C ASP A 349 18.99 -53.66 -15.08
N ASP A 350 18.92 -52.73 -16.06
CA ASP A 350 18.16 -52.83 -17.32
C ASP A 350 16.63 -53.00 -17.16
N ILE A 351 16.08 -52.65 -15.99
CA ILE A 351 14.65 -52.62 -15.69
C ILE A 351 14.17 -51.17 -15.56
N ASP A 352 13.19 -50.78 -16.37
CA ASP A 352 12.49 -49.50 -16.22
C ASP A 352 11.63 -49.58 -14.94
N VAL A 353 11.86 -48.67 -13.99
CA VAL A 353 11.05 -48.51 -12.77
C VAL A 353 10.31 -47.18 -12.85
N PHE A 354 8.99 -47.23 -12.68
CA PHE A 354 8.10 -46.08 -12.73
C PHE A 354 7.67 -45.69 -11.32
N LEU A 355 7.69 -44.39 -11.07
CA LEU A 355 7.19 -43.74 -9.87
C LEU A 355 5.99 -42.87 -10.25
N ASN A 356 4.86 -43.09 -9.59
CA ASN A 356 3.67 -42.26 -9.73
C ASN A 356 3.33 -41.62 -8.38
N VAL A 357 3.26 -40.29 -8.36
CA VAL A 357 2.87 -39.50 -7.18
C VAL A 357 1.58 -38.76 -7.52
N SER A 358 0.51 -39.02 -6.78
CA SER A 358 -0.81 -38.46 -7.08
C SER A 358 -1.60 -38.10 -5.83
N GLY A 359 -2.57 -37.20 -5.96
CA GLY A 359 -3.44 -36.79 -4.84
C GLY A 359 -2.98 -35.50 -4.17
N ILE A 360 -3.53 -35.19 -3.00
CA ILE A 360 -3.26 -33.94 -2.28
C ILE A 360 -1.86 -33.98 -1.69
N LEU A 361 -1.10 -32.88 -1.75
CA LEU A 361 0.27 -32.77 -1.24
C LEU A 361 0.40 -33.19 0.23
N ALA A 362 -0.59 -32.86 1.07
CA ALA A 362 -0.61 -33.26 2.48
C ALA A 362 -0.76 -34.79 2.69
N GLN A 363 -1.31 -35.52 1.72
CA GLN A 363 -1.54 -36.97 1.78
C GLN A 363 -1.36 -37.61 0.39
N PRO A 364 -0.12 -37.65 -0.14
CA PRO A 364 0.11 -38.12 -1.49
C PRO A 364 0.03 -39.66 -1.55
N THR A 365 -0.58 -40.17 -2.61
CA THR A 365 -0.49 -41.59 -2.98
C THR A 365 0.74 -41.80 -3.83
N ILE A 366 1.64 -42.67 -3.37
CA ILE A 366 2.87 -43.03 -4.08
C ILE A 366 2.77 -44.49 -4.51
N THR A 367 2.95 -44.77 -5.80
CA THR A 367 3.02 -46.14 -6.33
C THR A 367 4.29 -46.35 -7.15
N LEU A 368 4.84 -47.56 -7.04
CA LEU A 368 5.98 -48.03 -7.82
C LEU A 368 5.54 -49.19 -8.72
N SER A 369 6.06 -49.23 -9.94
CA SER A 369 5.90 -50.37 -10.85
C SER A 369 7.16 -50.55 -11.69
N SER A 370 7.30 -51.71 -12.35
CA SER A 370 8.46 -52.00 -13.20
C SER A 370 8.05 -52.61 -14.54
N SER A 371 8.92 -52.46 -15.55
CA SER A 371 8.83 -53.18 -16.82
C SER A 371 10.17 -53.85 -17.13
N PRO A 372 10.24 -55.20 -17.16
CA PRO A 372 9.16 -56.16 -16.87
C PRO A 372 8.69 -56.12 -15.41
N ALA A 373 7.47 -56.60 -15.15
CA ALA A 373 6.92 -56.64 -13.79
C ALA A 373 7.73 -57.60 -12.91
N LEU A 374 8.26 -57.09 -11.80
CA LEU A 374 8.89 -57.91 -10.77
C LEU A 374 7.79 -58.49 -9.87
N SER A 375 7.88 -59.79 -9.59
CA SER A 375 7.07 -60.43 -8.55
C SER A 375 7.41 -59.81 -7.18
N GLU A 376 6.37 -59.41 -6.44
CA GLU A 376 6.46 -58.89 -5.07
C GLU A 376 7.22 -59.81 -4.11
#